data_AF-A0A1A8U0R0-F1
#
_entry.id   AF-A0A1A8U0R0-F1
#
_cell.length_a   1.000
_cell.length_b   1.000
_cell.length_c   1.000
_cell.angle_alpha   90.00
_cell.angle_beta   90.00
_cell.angle_gamma   90.00
#
_symmetry.space_group_name_H-M   'P 1'
#
loop_
_entity.id
_entity.type
_entity.pdbx_description
1 polymer ?
#
loop_
_entity_poly.entity_id
_entity_poly.type
_entity_poly.pdbx_seq_one_letter_code
_entity_poly.pdbx_strand_id
1 'polypeptide(L)' 'DIQIIERKKSADVLAVTDQAGNFFFNGAYKLDSPQNFHAAGTIFKYRRPMDVYETGIEYIVAKGPLDQ' A
#
# COMPACT_ATOMS: atom_id res chain seq x y z
N ASP A 1 1.68 12.24 -9.76
CA ASP A 1 1.06 10.92 -9.44
C ASP A 1 2.14 9.92 -9.10
N ILE A 2 1.88 9.08 -8.09
CA ILE A 2 2.82 8.08 -7.57
C ILE A 2 2.19 6.70 -7.76
N GLN A 3 2.98 5.75 -8.26
CA GLN A 3 2.57 4.36 -8.41
C GLN A 3 3.72 3.43 -7.99
N ILE A 4 3.41 2.50 -7.10
CA ILE A 4 4.30 1.45 -6.60
C ILE A 4 3.64 0.12 -6.92
N ILE A 5 4.38 -0.79 -7.53
CA ILE A 5 3.86 -2.09 -7.98
C ILE A 5 4.87 -3.17 -7.62
N GLU A 6 4.41 -4.27 -7.02
CA GLU A 6 5.20 -5.48 -6.88
C GLU A 6 5.45 -6.10 -8.26
N ARG A 7 6.72 -6.20 -8.68
CA ARG A 7 7.08 -6.76 -10.00
C ARG A 7 7.26 -8.27 -10.02
N LYS A 8 7.42 -8.89 -8.85
CA LYS A 8 7.60 -10.33 -8.68
C LYS A 8 6.88 -10.76 -7.41
N LYS A 9 5.92 -11.68 -7.56
CA LYS A 9 5.14 -12.22 -6.43
C LYS A 9 6.07 -12.74 -5.35
N SER A 10 5.85 -12.27 -4.13
CA SER A 10 6.59 -12.63 -2.93
C SER A 10 5.63 -12.86 -1.76
N ALA A 11 6.18 -13.25 -0.61
CA ALA A 11 5.45 -13.26 0.65
C ALA A 11 5.49 -11.89 1.36
N ASP A 12 6.25 -10.94 0.80
CA ASP A 12 6.38 -9.60 1.35
C ASP A 12 5.14 -8.76 1.03
N VAL A 13 5.02 -7.63 1.73
CA VAL A 13 3.85 -6.75 1.64
C VAL A 13 4.35 -5.31 1.54
N LEU A 14 3.81 -4.56 0.57
CA LEU A 14 4.03 -3.13 0.48
C LEU A 14 3.38 -2.42 1.68
N ALA A 15 4.17 -1.64 2.42
CA ALA A 15 3.70 -0.81 3.52
C ALA A 15 4.03 0.66 3.28
N VAL A 16 3.21 1.55 3.84
CA VAL A 16 3.44 3.00 3.78
C VAL A 16 3.57 3.55 5.18
N THR A 17 4.66 4.29 5.39
CA THR A 17 5.02 4.93 6.65
C THR A 17 5.39 6.39 6.42
N ASP A 18 5.30 7.20 7.46
CA ASP A 18 6.01 8.47 7.51
C ASP A 18 7.53 8.26 7.73
N GLN A 19 8.29 9.36 7.76
CA GLN A 19 9.75 9.33 7.95
C GLN A 19 10.16 8.91 9.37
N ALA A 20 9.25 8.95 10.35
CA ALA A 20 9.50 8.55 11.72
C ALA A 20 9.21 7.05 11.98
N GLY A 21 8.62 6.35 11.01
CA GLY A 21 8.25 4.94 11.13
C GLY A 21 6.80 4.71 11.57
N ASN A 22 5.95 5.73 11.59
CA ASN A 22 4.53 5.56 11.85
C ASN A 22 3.83 5.05 10.59
N PHE A 23 3.32 3.82 10.65
CA PHE A 23 2.61 3.20 9.55
C PHE A 23 1.23 3.82 9.33
N PHE A 24 0.95 4.22 8.09
CA PHE A 24 -0.40 4.59 7.65
C PHE A 24 -1.24 3.34 7.36
N PHE A 25 -0.64 2.34 6.70
CA PHE A 25 -1.23 1.03 6.47
C PHE A 25 -0.16 -0.02 6.20
N ASN A 26 -0.48 -1.26 6.59
CA ASN A 26 0.44 -2.40 6.69
C ASN A 26 1.65 -2.12 7.60
N GLY A 27 2.38 -3.17 7.96
CA GLY A 27 3.54 -3.07 8.85
C GLY A 27 3.19 -3.26 10.31
N ALA A 28 4.17 -3.17 11.20
CA ALA A 28 4.02 -3.49 12.63
C ALA A 28 3.29 -4.84 12.90
N TYR A 29 3.62 -5.87 12.11
CA TYR A 29 2.98 -7.20 12.14
C TYR A 29 1.48 -7.22 11.81
N LYS A 30 0.95 -6.11 11.29
CA LYS A 30 -0.43 -5.98 10.83
C LYS A 30 -0.49 -6.01 9.31
N LEU A 31 -1.49 -6.72 8.80
CA LEU A 31 -1.86 -6.72 7.40
C LEU A 31 -3.27 -6.14 7.26
N ASP A 32 -3.38 -5.03 6.54
CA ASP A 32 -4.66 -4.40 6.27
C ASP A 32 -5.31 -4.95 4.98
N SER A 33 -6.65 -4.96 4.95
CA SER A 33 -7.40 -5.34 3.75
C SER A 33 -7.23 -4.30 2.62
N PRO A 34 -7.31 -4.72 1.34
CA PRO A 34 -7.36 -3.82 0.19
C PRO A 34 -8.43 -2.74 0.33
N GLN A 35 -8.02 -1.47 0.39
CA GLN A 35 -8.94 -0.33 0.47
C GLN A 35 -8.29 0.97 0.03
N ASN A 36 -9.03 2.07 0.15
CA ASN A 36 -8.50 3.41 -0.03
C ASN A 36 -8.18 3.98 1.36
N PHE A 37 -6.94 4.39 1.58
CA PHE A 37 -6.49 5.00 2.83
C PHE A 37 -6.37 6.52 2.65
N HIS A 38 -6.92 7.27 3.61
CA HIS A 38 -6.70 8.71 3.70
C HIS A 38 -5.47 8.95 4.57
N ALA A 39 -4.39 9.45 3.97
CA ALA A 39 -3.11 9.68 4.64
C ALA A 39 -2.30 10.75 3.91
N ALA A 40 -1.46 11.48 4.64
CA ALA A 40 -0.55 12.49 4.09
C ALA A 40 -1.23 13.45 3.08
N GLY A 41 -2.41 13.98 3.43
CA GLY A 41 -3.17 14.91 2.59
C GLY A 41 -3.80 14.31 1.32
N THR A 42 -3.69 12.99 1.10
CA THR A 42 -4.19 12.34 -0.13
C THR A 42 -4.92 11.02 0.14
N ILE A 43 -5.30 10.35 -0.96
CA ILE A 43 -5.86 9.00 -0.97
C ILE A 43 -4.85 8.05 -1.59
N PHE A 44 -4.43 7.05 -0.80
CA PHE A 44 -3.69 5.89 -1.27
C PHE A 44 -4.67 4.77 -1.63
N LYS A 45 -4.71 4.39 -2.91
CA LYS A 45 -5.39 3.17 -3.36
C LYS A 45 -4.46 1.98 -3.16
N TYR A 46 -4.73 1.15 -2.17
CA TYR A 46 -3.99 -0.08 -1.89
C TYR A 46 -4.76 -1.30 -2.38
N ARG A 47 -4.16 -2.16 -3.20
CA ARG A 47 -4.76 -3.41 -3.64
C ARG A 47 -3.73 -4.53 -3.62
N ARG A 48 -4.17 -5.73 -3.21
CA ARG A 48 -3.41 -6.97 -3.23
C ARG A 48 -4.35 -8.14 -3.57
N PRO A 49 -3.82 -9.26 -4.06
CA PRO A 49 -4.54 -10.52 -4.04
C PRO A 49 -4.91 -10.92 -2.61
N MET A 50 -6.16 -11.34 -2.39
CA MET A 50 -6.65 -11.85 -1.11
C MET A 50 -6.89 -13.36 -1.14
N ASP A 51 -6.91 -13.95 -2.32
CA ASP A 51 -6.99 -15.39 -2.54
C ASP A 51 -5.66 -15.92 -3.12
N VAL A 52 -5.28 -17.15 -2.74
CA VAL A 52 -4.12 -17.86 -3.28
C VAL A 52 -4.23 -18.09 -4.80
N TYR A 53 -5.47 -18.24 -5.30
CA TYR A 53 -5.75 -18.45 -6.72
C TYR A 53 -5.78 -17.16 -7.54
N GLU A 54 -5.83 -15.99 -6.89
CA GLU A 54 -5.76 -14.71 -7.59
C GLU A 54 -4.34 -14.48 -8.16
N THR A 55 -4.29 -14.23 -9.47
CA THR A 55 -3.05 -13.97 -10.22
C THR A 55 -2.67 -12.50 -10.27
N GLY A 56 -3.32 -11.65 -9.47
CA GLY A 56 -3.01 -10.23 -9.36
C GLY A 56 -1.66 -9.96 -8.70
N ILE A 57 -1.20 -8.71 -8.79
CA ILE A 57 -0.01 -8.20 -8.08
C ILE A 57 -0.41 -7.11 -7.11
N GLU A 58 0.37 -6.94 -6.05
CA GLU A 58 0.17 -5.88 -5.08
C GLU A 58 0.58 -4.51 -5.66
N TYR A 59 -0.21 -3.47 -5.38
CA TYR A 59 0.10 -2.11 -5.80
C TYR A 59 -0.47 -1.04 -4.87
N ILE A 60 0.18 0.12 -4.93
CA ILE A 60 -0.24 1.37 -4.29
C ILE A 60 -0.24 2.48 -5.35
N VAL A 61 -1.32 3.24 -5.42
CA VAL A 61 -1.40 4.45 -6.26
C VAL A 61 -1.84 5.63 -5.39
N ALA A 62 -1.20 6.78 -5.58
CA ALA A 62 -1.61 8.05 -5.00
C ALA A 62 -1.61 9.17 -6.05
N LYS A 63 -2.63 10.04 -5.97
CA LYS A 63 -2.69 11.29 -6.74
C LYS A 63 -2.00 12.37 -5.91
N GLY A 64 -1.03 13.09 -6.48
CA GLY A 64 -0.19 14.03 -5.72
C GLY A 64 -0.86 15.38 -5.43
N PRO A 65 -0.17 16.32 -4.76
CA PRO A 65 1.02 16.10 -3.93
C PRO A 65 0.65 15.44 -2.58
N LEU A 66 1.65 14.89 -1.90
CA LEU A 66 1.51 14.42 -0.53
C LEU A 66 1.76 15.62 0.40
N ASP A 67 0.89 15.83 1.37
CA ASP A 67 1.16 16.76 2.46
C ASP A 67 2.10 16.05 3.42
N GLN A 68 3.36 16.47 3.43
CA GLN A 68 4.41 15.96 4.30
C GLN A 68 5.07 17.10 5.08
#